data_AF-A0A1Y0CI72-F1
#
_entry.id   AF-A0A1Y0CI72-F1
#
_cell.length_a   1.000
_cell.length_b   1.000
_cell.length_c   1.000
_cell.angle_alpha   90.00
_cell.angle_beta   90.00
_cell.angle_gamma   90.00
#
_symmetry.space_group_name_H-M   'P 1'
#
loop_
_entity.id
_entity.type
_entity.pdbx_description
1 polymer ?
#
loop_
_entity_poly.entity_id
_entity_poly.type
_entity_poly.pdbx_seq_one_letter_code
_entity_poly.pdbx_strand_id
1 'polypeptide(L)'
;MLLACRKYFLYIIEHKLNVLVECWKEGLYLQGIIHDCSKFSPQEFFPYAKKFFYNEDKSADDELRWKYAWLHHQNKNKHHWEYWVVDPRTKQALPMPRKYLIEMVCDWRSFSRKWGRKVKSYNLNLGDKIILHPDTRIELEILLRDYKDTFETDT
;
A
#
# COMPACT_ATOMS: atom_id res chain seq x y z
N MET A 1 19.84 10.25 -12.81
CA MET A 1 19.33 8.96 -12.28
C MET A 1 19.73 8.66 -10.83
N LEU A 2 21.01 8.76 -10.46
CA LEU A 2 21.50 8.39 -9.10
C LEU A 2 20.76 9.10 -7.95
N LEU A 3 20.55 10.42 -8.06
CA LEU A 3 19.80 11.19 -7.05
C LEU A 3 18.35 10.71 -6.91
N ALA A 4 17.69 10.35 -8.02
CA ALA A 4 16.34 9.82 -8.02
C ALA A 4 16.28 8.47 -7.29
N CYS A 5 17.23 7.57 -7.57
CA CYS A 5 17.36 6.28 -6.89
C CYS A 5 17.57 6.45 -5.39
N ARG A 6 18.44 7.38 -4.96
CA ARG A 6 18.66 7.67 -3.53
C ARG A 6 17.39 8.17 -2.85
N LYS A 7 16.69 9.14 -3.45
CA LYS A 7 15.43 9.68 -2.90
C LYS A 7 14.37 8.58 -2.79
N TYR A 8 14.25 7.76 -3.82
CA TYR A 8 13.28 6.67 -3.83
C TYR A 8 13.60 5.58 -2.80
N PHE A 9 14.87 5.20 -2.64
CA PHE A 9 15.28 4.25 -1.61
C PHE A 9 14.90 4.74 -0.21
N LEU A 10 15.20 6.00 0.12
CA LEU A 10 14.84 6.58 1.41
C LEU A 10 13.32 6.61 1.62
N TYR A 11 12.57 6.94 0.57
CA TYR A 11 11.10 6.92 0.59
C TYR A 11 10.53 5.52 0.86
N ILE A 12 11.02 4.47 0.17
CA ILE A 12 10.55 3.09 0.41
C ILE A 12 10.88 2.66 1.83
N ILE A 13 12.09 2.94 2.32
CA ILE A 13 12.50 2.55 3.68
C ILE A 13 11.62 3.24 4.73
N GLU A 14 11.37 4.55 4.60
CA GLU A 14 10.50 5.27 5.52
C GLU A 14 9.07 4.69 5.51
N HIS A 15 8.49 4.48 4.33
CA HIS A 15 7.15 3.90 4.20
C HIS A 15 7.08 2.51 4.83
N LYS A 16 8.00 1.61 4.45
CA LYS A 16 8.07 0.25 4.97
C LYS A 16 8.20 0.21 6.49
N LEU A 17 8.99 1.11 7.08
CA LEU A 17 9.11 1.22 8.54
C LEU A 17 7.81 1.70 9.19
N ASN A 18 7.07 2.62 8.56
CA ASN A 18 5.76 3.05 9.05
C ASN A 18 4.73 1.92 8.98
N VAL A 19 4.72 1.12 7.90
CA VAL A 19 3.86 -0.07 7.77
C VAL A 19 4.23 -1.12 8.81
N LEU A 20 5.53 -1.34 9.06
CA LEU A 20 6.00 -2.25 10.10
C LEU A 20 5.44 -1.87 11.47
N VAL A 21 5.45 -0.58 11.83
CA VAL A 21 4.90 -0.10 13.11
C VAL A 21 3.40 -0.38 13.21
N GLU A 22 2.64 -0.14 12.14
CA GLU A 22 1.20 -0.44 12.14
C GLU A 22 0.93 -1.95 12.21
N CYS A 23 1.65 -2.75 11.42
CA CYS A 23 1.55 -4.21 11.47
C CYS A 23 1.92 -4.78 12.84
N TRP A 24 2.88 -4.16 13.54
CA TRP A 24 3.33 -4.61 14.86
C TRP A 24 2.22 -4.53 15.91
N LYS A 25 1.37 -3.50 15.85
CA LYS A 25 0.24 -3.32 16.75
C LYS A 25 -0.84 -4.38 16.55
N GLU A 26 -0.97 -4.86 15.31
CA GLU A 26 -1.95 -5.87 14.91
C GLU A 26 -1.39 -7.31 14.99
N GLY A 27 -0.17 -7.49 15.50
CA GLY A 27 0.50 -8.80 15.62
C GLY A 27 1.03 -9.38 14.30
N LEU A 28 1.06 -8.59 13.21
CA LEU A 28 1.51 -9.01 11.89
C LEU A 28 3.02 -8.78 11.67
N TYR A 29 3.86 -9.32 12.55
CA TYR A 29 5.31 -9.07 12.55
C TYR A 29 5.99 -9.44 11.22
N LEU A 30 5.75 -10.66 10.73
CA LEU A 30 6.36 -11.12 9.48
C LEU A 30 5.85 -10.33 8.29
N GLN A 31 4.56 -9.97 8.24
CA GLN A 31 4.00 -9.19 7.14
C GLN A 31 4.62 -7.80 7.08
N GLY A 32 4.74 -7.09 8.21
CA GLY A 32 5.44 -5.81 8.23
C GLY A 32 6.92 -5.91 7.81
N ILE A 33 7.59 -7.01 8.13
CA ILE A 33 8.99 -7.26 7.72
C ILE A 33 9.11 -7.55 6.22
N ILE A 34 8.16 -8.23 5.60
CA ILE A 34 8.24 -8.56 4.16
C ILE A 34 7.43 -7.61 3.26
N HIS A 35 6.67 -6.71 3.87
CA HIS A 35 5.82 -5.75 3.17
C HIS A 35 6.62 -5.03 2.08
N ASP A 36 6.11 -5.10 0.85
CA ASP A 36 6.65 -4.43 -0.33
C ASP A 36 8.12 -4.71 -0.65
N CYS A 37 8.65 -5.87 -0.24
CA CYS A 37 10.01 -6.26 -0.61
C CYS A 37 10.23 -6.33 -2.15
N SER A 38 9.17 -6.50 -2.95
CA SER A 38 9.27 -6.44 -4.41
C SER A 38 9.78 -5.10 -4.95
N LYS A 39 9.57 -3.99 -4.21
CA LYS A 39 9.99 -2.63 -4.60
C LYS A 39 11.49 -2.48 -4.76
N PHE A 40 12.27 -3.36 -4.13
CA PHE A 40 13.74 -3.39 -4.23
C PHE A 40 14.25 -4.16 -5.44
N SER A 41 13.38 -4.88 -6.16
CA SER A 41 13.77 -5.55 -7.41
C SER A 41 14.05 -4.53 -8.51
N PRO A 42 15.01 -4.77 -9.42
CA PRO A 42 15.30 -3.83 -10.53
C PRO A 42 14.08 -3.46 -11.38
N GLN A 43 13.17 -4.42 -11.59
CA GLN A 43 11.96 -4.25 -12.39
C GLN A 43 10.93 -3.28 -11.77
N GLU A 44 10.94 -3.09 -10.45
CA GLU A 44 10.12 -2.08 -9.78
C GLU A 44 10.95 -0.84 -9.42
N PHE A 45 12.16 -1.04 -8.93
CA PHE A 45 12.95 0.01 -8.31
C PHE A 45 13.26 1.16 -9.27
N PHE A 46 13.82 0.84 -10.45
CA PHE A 46 14.24 1.86 -11.41
C PHE A 46 13.07 2.60 -12.05
N PRO A 47 11.99 1.91 -12.50
CA PRO A 47 10.83 2.61 -13.05
C PRO A 47 10.14 3.55 -12.05
N TYR A 48 9.97 3.13 -10.78
CA TYR A 48 9.39 4.01 -9.76
C TYR A 48 10.32 5.19 -9.41
N ALA A 49 11.62 4.94 -9.23
CA ALA A 49 12.59 6.01 -8.98
C ALA A 49 12.56 7.05 -10.11
N LYS A 50 12.54 6.58 -11.35
CA LYS A 50 12.44 7.45 -12.52
C LYS A 50 11.10 8.18 -12.57
N LYS A 51 9.98 7.50 -12.34
CA LYS A 51 8.64 8.10 -12.38
C LYS A 51 8.47 9.25 -11.39
N PHE A 52 8.90 9.06 -10.14
CA PHE A 52 8.54 9.98 -9.04
C PHE A 52 9.65 10.93 -8.61
N PHE A 53 10.92 10.60 -8.86
CA PHE A 53 12.06 11.36 -8.32
C PHE A 53 13.04 11.85 -9.39
N TYR A 54 12.78 11.57 -10.67
CA TYR A 54 13.56 12.12 -11.78
C TYR A 54 12.88 13.36 -12.35
N ASN A 55 13.63 14.46 -12.37
CA ASN A 55 13.11 15.79 -12.68
C ASN A 55 13.07 16.12 -14.18
N GLU A 56 13.68 15.29 -15.01
CA GLU A 56 13.66 15.49 -16.47
C GLU A 56 12.44 14.83 -17.11
N ASP A 57 12.24 15.15 -18.38
CA ASP A 57 11.18 14.61 -19.21
C ASP A 57 11.29 13.09 -19.34
N LYS A 58 10.12 12.45 -19.34
CA LYS A 58 9.97 11.00 -19.38
C LYS A 58 9.42 10.61 -20.74
N SER A 59 10.06 9.64 -21.37
CA SER A 59 9.59 9.11 -22.65
C SER A 59 8.31 8.29 -22.47
N ALA A 60 7.61 8.02 -23.58
CA ALA A 60 6.50 7.07 -23.57
C ALA A 60 6.92 5.66 -23.11
N ASP A 61 8.16 5.24 -23.40
CA ASP A 61 8.71 3.96 -22.92
C ASP A 61 8.90 3.96 -21.39
N ASP A 62 9.37 5.07 -20.82
CA ASP A 62 9.51 5.20 -19.36
C ASP A 62 8.18 5.08 -18.63
N GLU A 63 7.15 5.71 -19.19
CA GLU A 63 5.77 5.62 -18.69
C GLU A 63 5.23 4.19 -18.79
N LEU A 64 5.50 3.50 -19.89
CA LEU A 64 5.12 2.11 -20.07
C LEU A 64 5.83 1.17 -19.09
N ARG A 65 7.14 1.33 -18.90
CA ARG A 65 7.93 0.58 -17.90
C ARG A 65 7.42 0.79 -16.49
N TRP A 66 7.06 2.03 -16.13
CA TRP A 66 6.45 2.31 -14.84
C TRP A 66 5.09 1.63 -14.67
N LYS A 67 4.23 1.62 -15.71
CA LYS A 67 2.96 0.90 -15.67
C LYS A 67 3.15 -0.61 -15.48
N TYR A 68 4.14 -1.21 -16.14
CA TYR A 68 4.50 -2.61 -15.91
C TYR A 68 4.98 -2.87 -14.48
N ALA A 69 5.81 -1.98 -13.93
CA ALA A 69 6.25 -2.05 -12.54
C ALA A 69 5.09 -1.94 -11.55
N TRP A 70 4.17 -1.00 -11.78
CA TRP A 70 2.96 -0.81 -10.98
C TRP A 70 2.07 -2.05 -10.98
N LEU A 71 1.80 -2.60 -12.17
CA LEU A 71 1.02 -3.82 -12.33
C LEU A 71 1.69 -5.02 -11.65
N HIS A 72 3.00 -5.19 -11.82
CA HIS A 72 3.75 -6.26 -11.16
C HIS A 72 3.65 -6.14 -9.63
N HIS A 73 3.82 -4.94 -9.09
CA HIS A 73 3.74 -4.70 -7.65
C HIS A 73 2.36 -5.06 -7.06
N GLN A 74 1.27 -4.60 -7.69
CA GLN A 74 -0.10 -4.94 -7.26
C GLN A 74 -0.36 -6.46 -7.35
N ASN A 75 0.15 -7.13 -8.38
CA ASN A 75 -0.03 -8.58 -8.57
C ASN A 75 0.97 -9.43 -7.79
N LYS A 76 1.98 -8.84 -7.16
CA LYS A 76 2.96 -9.56 -6.34
C LYS A 76 2.65 -9.48 -4.84
N ASN A 77 2.12 -8.35 -4.40
CA ASN A 77 1.88 -8.06 -2.99
C ASN A 77 0.41 -8.24 -2.65
N LYS A 78 0.11 -9.27 -1.87
CA LYS A 78 -1.27 -9.76 -1.63
C LYS A 78 -2.13 -8.82 -0.78
N HIS A 79 -1.56 -7.80 -0.15
CA HIS A 79 -2.33 -6.78 0.55
C HIS A 79 -2.97 -5.76 -0.41
N HIS A 80 -2.57 -5.72 -1.69
CA HIS A 80 -3.31 -4.95 -2.70
C HIS A 80 -4.62 -5.65 -3.01
N TRP A 81 -5.74 -4.91 -2.96
CA TRP A 81 -7.05 -5.44 -3.30
C TRP A 81 -7.12 -5.89 -4.77
N GLU A 82 -6.34 -5.24 -5.65
CA GLU A 82 -6.24 -5.57 -7.07
C GLU A 82 -5.77 -7.01 -7.32
N TYR A 83 -4.95 -7.57 -6.41
CA TYR A 83 -4.49 -8.97 -6.48
C TYR A 83 -5.68 -9.95 -6.49
N TRP A 84 -6.80 -9.58 -5.87
CA TRP A 84 -7.94 -10.45 -5.63
C TRP A 84 -9.08 -10.21 -6.63
N VAL A 85 -8.92 -9.29 -7.58
CA VAL A 85 -9.93 -8.99 -8.61
C VAL A 85 -9.81 -10.00 -9.75
N VAL A 86 -10.90 -10.73 -10.01
CA VAL A 86 -11.00 -11.68 -11.12
C VAL A 86 -11.41 -10.95 -12.40
N ASP A 87 -12.41 -10.08 -12.31
CA ASP A 87 -12.88 -9.28 -13.43
C ASP A 87 -13.31 -7.88 -12.95
N PRO A 88 -12.58 -6.81 -13.32
CA PRO A 88 -12.91 -5.46 -12.92
C PRO A 88 -14.19 -4.92 -13.59
N ARG A 89 -14.61 -5.47 -14.74
CA ARG A 89 -15.83 -5.03 -15.45
C ARG A 89 -17.09 -5.45 -14.71
N THR A 90 -17.11 -6.69 -14.25
CA THR A 90 -18.21 -7.26 -13.44
C THR A 90 -18.01 -7.05 -11.94
N LYS A 91 -16.91 -6.40 -11.54
CA LYS A 91 -16.50 -6.21 -10.13
C LYS A 91 -16.38 -7.54 -9.36
N GLN A 92 -16.01 -8.61 -10.05
CA GLN A 92 -15.81 -9.91 -9.45
C GLN A 92 -14.46 -9.95 -8.72
N ALA A 93 -14.46 -10.31 -7.44
CA ALA A 93 -13.27 -10.47 -6.62
C ALA A 93 -13.39 -11.68 -5.69
N LEU A 94 -12.26 -12.25 -5.30
CA LEU A 94 -12.18 -13.36 -4.34
C LEU A 94 -12.09 -12.84 -2.90
N PRO A 95 -12.55 -13.62 -1.90
CA PRO A 95 -12.37 -13.26 -0.49
C PRO A 95 -10.88 -13.15 -0.16
N MET A 96 -10.48 -11.98 0.33
CA MET A 96 -9.12 -11.72 0.79
C MET A 96 -8.91 -12.33 2.18
N PRO A 97 -7.86 -13.13 2.41
CA PRO A 97 -7.52 -13.61 3.75
C PRO A 97 -7.28 -12.45 4.72
N ARG A 98 -7.84 -12.55 5.94
CA ARG A 98 -7.81 -11.51 6.99
C ARG A 98 -6.44 -10.87 7.20
N LYS A 99 -5.36 -11.67 7.20
CA LYS A 99 -3.99 -11.14 7.40
C LYS A 99 -3.58 -10.10 6.34
N TYR A 100 -4.00 -10.28 5.08
CA TYR A 100 -3.70 -9.34 4.00
C TYR A 100 -4.62 -8.13 4.02
N LEU A 101 -5.86 -8.30 4.50
CA LEU A 101 -6.78 -7.19 4.73
C LEU A 101 -6.27 -6.26 5.84
N ILE A 102 -5.81 -6.83 6.96
CA ILE A 102 -5.20 -6.05 8.04
C ILE A 102 -3.90 -5.39 7.54
N GLU A 103 -3.04 -6.11 6.82
CA GLU A 103 -1.83 -5.54 6.20
C GLU A 103 -2.17 -4.34 5.27
N MET A 104 -3.23 -4.44 4.47
CA MET A 104 -3.72 -3.35 3.61
C MET A 104 -4.15 -2.12 4.43
N VAL A 105 -4.88 -2.34 5.53
CA VAL A 105 -5.28 -1.25 6.42
C VAL A 105 -4.07 -0.63 7.12
N CYS A 106 -3.08 -1.44 7.55
CA CYS A 106 -1.81 -0.95 8.10
C CYS A 106 -1.04 -0.11 7.07
N ASP A 107 -0.99 -0.57 5.82
CA ASP A 107 -0.38 0.15 4.70
C ASP A 107 -1.01 1.53 4.53
N TRP A 108 -2.34 1.59 4.49
CA TRP A 108 -3.08 2.85 4.38
C TRP A 108 -2.91 3.79 5.56
N ARG A 109 -2.89 3.26 6.79
CA ARG A 109 -2.63 4.04 8.01
C ARG A 109 -1.20 4.59 8.04
N SER A 110 -0.25 3.92 7.38
CA SER A 110 1.14 4.35 7.35
C SER A 110 1.35 5.70 6.65
N PHE A 111 0.46 6.10 5.73
CA PHE A 111 0.56 7.38 5.04
C PHE A 111 0.30 8.60 5.94
N SER A 112 -0.41 8.43 7.07
CA SER A 112 -0.49 9.46 8.11
C SER A 112 0.65 9.38 9.13
N ARG A 113 1.70 8.61 8.86
CA ARG A 113 2.91 8.61 9.69
C ARG A 113 4.03 9.35 8.98
N LYS A 114 4.72 10.16 9.76
CA LYS A 114 6.09 10.57 9.46
C LYS A 114 6.95 9.97 10.56
N TRP A 115 8.16 9.49 10.25
CA TRP A 115 9.01 8.87 11.27
C TRP A 115 9.14 9.77 12.51
N GLY A 116 8.69 9.29 13.68
CA GLY A 116 8.66 10.05 14.94
C GLY A 116 7.44 10.97 15.19
N ARG A 117 6.41 10.98 14.32
CA ARG A 117 5.17 11.77 14.50
C ARG A 117 3.93 11.02 14.01
N LYS A 118 2.91 10.92 14.87
CA LYS A 118 1.54 10.54 14.46
C LYS A 118 0.94 11.78 13.77
N VAL A 119 0.69 11.72 12.46
CA VAL A 119 -0.03 12.79 11.73
C VAL A 119 -1.53 12.54 11.87
N LYS A 120 -2.35 13.58 11.66
CA LYS A 120 -3.82 13.55 11.81
C LYS A 120 -4.47 12.34 11.14
N SER A 121 -5.64 11.96 11.64
CA SER A 121 -6.43 10.83 11.13
C SER A 121 -6.62 10.93 9.62
N TYR A 122 -6.15 9.90 8.90
CA TYR A 122 -6.43 9.73 7.48
C TYR A 122 -7.86 9.21 7.36
N ASN A 123 -8.75 10.02 6.78
CA ASN A 123 -10.13 9.63 6.55
C ASN A 123 -10.17 8.73 5.30
N LEU A 124 -10.17 7.42 5.52
CA LEU A 124 -10.27 6.39 4.48
C LEU A 124 -11.69 6.34 3.91
N ASN A 125 -12.07 7.35 3.11
CA ASN A 125 -13.29 7.26 2.31
C ASN A 125 -12.97 6.55 0.99
N LEU A 126 -12.93 5.22 1.06
CA LEU A 126 -12.60 4.34 -0.07
C LEU A 126 -13.79 4.16 -1.03
N GLY A 127 -15.02 4.40 -0.55
CA GLY A 127 -16.26 4.31 -1.31
C GLY A 127 -16.36 3.07 -2.22
N ASP A 128 -16.97 3.27 -3.39
CA ASP A 128 -17.07 2.25 -4.45
C ASP A 128 -15.82 2.16 -5.35
N LYS A 129 -14.72 2.84 -4.97
CA LYS A 129 -13.51 2.91 -5.81
C LYS A 129 -12.70 1.63 -5.78
N ILE A 130 -12.76 0.88 -4.67
CA ILE A 130 -12.08 -0.41 -4.53
C ILE A 130 -13.04 -1.56 -4.85
N ILE A 131 -12.55 -2.58 -5.55
CA ILE A 131 -13.30 -3.79 -5.85
C ILE A 131 -12.89 -4.85 -4.83
N LEU A 132 -13.84 -5.31 -4.03
CA LEU A 132 -13.64 -6.30 -2.98
C LEU A 132 -14.77 -7.31 -3.02
N HIS A 133 -14.47 -8.55 -2.64
CA HIS A 133 -15.50 -9.54 -2.33
C HIS A 133 -16.41 -9.00 -1.21
N PRO A 134 -17.73 -9.26 -1.23
CA PRO A 134 -18.67 -8.76 -0.21
C PRO A 134 -18.21 -9.03 1.23
N ASP A 135 -17.77 -10.25 1.54
CA ASP A 135 -17.30 -10.61 2.89
C ASP A 135 -16.08 -9.78 3.32
N THR A 136 -15.12 -9.58 2.41
CA THR A 136 -13.94 -8.74 2.67
C THR A 136 -14.32 -7.28 2.87
N ARG A 137 -15.34 -6.77 2.17
CA ARG A 137 -15.84 -5.41 2.37
C ARG A 137 -16.47 -5.24 3.75
N ILE A 138 -17.29 -6.19 4.19
CA ILE A 138 -17.90 -6.17 5.53
C ILE A 138 -16.79 -6.16 6.59
N GLU A 139 -15.80 -7.03 6.46
CA GLU A 139 -14.67 -7.10 7.39
C GLU A 139 -13.84 -5.81 7.39
N LEU A 140 -13.63 -5.20 6.22
CA LEU A 140 -12.96 -3.91 6.12
C LEU A 140 -13.73 -2.80 6.86
N GLU A 141 -15.04 -2.73 6.67
CA GLU A 141 -15.89 -1.73 7.33
C GLU A 141 -15.86 -1.87 8.86
N ILE A 142 -15.85 -3.10 9.38
CA ILE A 142 -15.66 -3.36 10.81
C ILE A 142 -14.29 -2.84 11.28
N LEU A 143 -13.20 -3.20 10.60
CA LEU A 143 -11.84 -2.76 10.95
C LEU A 143 -11.67 -1.23 10.92
N LEU A 144 -12.33 -0.55 9.98
CA LEU A 144 -12.28 0.91 9.87
C LEU A 144 -13.14 1.59 10.94
N ARG A 145 -14.25 0.98 11.36
CA ARG A 145 -15.08 1.48 12.46
C ARG A 145 -14.37 1.35 13.80
N ASP A 146 -13.87 0.16 14.14
CA ASP A 146 -13.17 -0.10 15.41
C ASP A 146 -11.98 0.87 15.57
N TYR A 147 -11.30 1.19 14.47
CA TYR A 147 -10.24 2.17 14.46
C TYR A 147 -10.70 3.60 14.77
N LYS A 148 -11.83 4.06 14.22
CA LYS A 148 -12.36 5.40 14.54
C LYS A 148 -12.65 5.51 16.03
N ASP A 149 -13.26 4.48 16.60
CA ASP A 149 -13.62 4.44 18.02
C ASP A 149 -12.38 4.52 18.91
N THR A 150 -11.29 3.80 18.58
CA THR A 150 -10.01 3.90 19.35
C THR A 150 -9.36 5.28 19.31
N PHE A 151 -9.58 6.07 18.25
CA PHE A 151 -8.99 7.40 18.12
C PHE A 151 -9.77 8.47 18.86
N GLU A 152 -11.07 8.28 19.04
CA GLU A 152 -11.92 9.19 19.82
C GLU A 152 -11.77 8.98 21.32
N THR A 153 -11.39 7.77 21.77
CA THR A 153 -11.15 7.47 23.19
C THR A 153 -9.77 7.93 23.69
N ASP A 154 -8.80 8.11 22.80
CA ASP A 154 -7.42 8.51 23.11
C ASP A 154 -7.20 10.05 23.05
N THR A 155 -8.26 10.84 22.86
CA THR A 155 -8.26 12.31 22.80
C THR A 155 -9.10 12.92 23.90
#